data_AF-A0A9D5VAQ4-F1
#
_entry.id   AF-A0A9D5VAQ4-F1
#
_cell.length_a   1.000
_cell.length_b   1.000
_cell.length_c   1.000
_cell.angle_alpha   90.00
_cell.angle_beta   90.00
_cell.angle_gamma   90.00
#
_symmetry.space_group_name_H-M   'P 1'
#
loop_
_entity.id
_entity.type
_entity.pdbx_description
1 polymer ?
#
loop_
_entity_poly.entity_id
_entity_poly.type
_entity_poly.pdbx_seq_one_letter_code
_entity_poly.pdbx_strand_id
1 'polypeptide(L)'
;MTDRDDPAVAWLVRELRGHLRKRPKRHQVSDAARHADALFDANTASLDTSHLACGPGCGSCCCAQVGAETAEAFSIVRHIRETRDAAQAEDLLNRVRARAGEIAGMDPGQRWEAQKPCVFLHPEKGDCTIYPVRPLACRGYNSTDLGACRTSTETRDHGHPIP
;
A
#
# COMPACT_ATOMS: atom_id res chain seq x y z
N MET A 1 1.39 4.82 21.96
CA MET A 1 0.17 4.31 22.63
C MET A 1 -0.75 5.51 22.75
N THR A 2 -1.69 5.67 21.82
CA THR A 2 -2.59 6.83 21.81
C THR A 2 -3.43 6.82 23.07
N ASP A 3 -3.54 7.98 23.71
CA ASP A 3 -4.43 8.16 24.85
C ASP A 3 -5.85 7.82 24.40
N ARG A 4 -6.50 6.90 25.12
CA ARG A 4 -7.84 6.41 24.77
C ARG A 4 -8.88 7.53 24.87
N ASP A 5 -8.52 8.60 25.57
CA ASP A 5 -9.31 9.80 25.78
C ASP A 5 -8.92 10.97 24.84
N ASP A 6 -8.08 10.73 23.83
CA ASP A 6 -7.76 11.75 22.82
C ASP A 6 -9.03 12.16 22.05
N PRO A 7 -9.43 13.45 22.10
CA PRO A 7 -10.64 13.93 21.44
C PRO A 7 -10.60 13.75 19.91
N ALA A 8 -9.43 13.75 19.29
CA ALA A 8 -9.27 13.48 17.86
C ALA A 8 -9.56 12.01 17.55
N VAL A 9 -9.07 11.08 18.38
CA VAL A 9 -9.37 9.65 18.25
C VAL A 9 -10.86 9.40 18.48
N ALA A 10 -11.47 10.03 19.49
CA ALA A 10 -12.89 9.92 19.75
C ALA A 10 -13.75 10.43 18.58
N TRP A 11 -13.35 11.57 17.98
CA TRP A 11 -13.98 12.10 16.78
C TRP A 11 -13.88 11.11 15.60
N LEU A 12 -12.68 10.58 15.34
CA LEU A 12 -12.43 9.66 14.23
C LEU A 12 -13.26 8.38 14.37
N VAL A 13 -13.31 7.80 15.57
CA VAL A 13 -14.13 6.61 15.85
C VAL A 13 -15.61 6.90 15.62
N ARG A 14 -16.12 8.05 16.08
CA ARG A 14 -17.52 8.44 15.89
C ARG A 14 -17.86 8.63 14.41
N GLU A 15 -16.99 9.30 13.68
CA GLU A 15 -17.13 9.58 12.26
C GLU A 15 -17.14 8.27 11.46
N LEU A 16 -16.13 7.40 11.66
CA LEU A 16 -16.04 6.10 10.99
C LEU A 16 -17.27 5.23 11.27
N ARG A 17 -17.73 5.16 12.53
CA ARG A 17 -18.97 4.43 12.88
C ARG A 17 -20.19 5.01 12.16
N GLY A 18 -20.26 6.33 12.04
CA GLY A 18 -21.31 7.04 11.29
C GLY A 18 -21.30 6.68 9.80
N HIS A 19 -20.11 6.62 9.19
CA HIS A 19 -19.93 6.17 7.81
C HIS A 19 -20.38 4.72 7.62
N LEU A 20 -19.84 3.79 8.42
CA LEU A 20 -20.04 2.35 8.27
C LEU A 20 -21.49 1.91 8.48
N ARG A 21 -22.23 2.58 9.37
CA ARG A 21 -23.66 2.29 9.61
C ARG A 21 -24.54 2.46 8.37
N LYS A 22 -24.12 3.30 7.41
CA LYS A 22 -24.83 3.55 6.15
C LYS A 22 -24.46 2.54 5.05
N ARG A 23 -23.54 1.62 5.32
CA ARG A 23 -23.02 0.66 4.33
C ARG A 23 -23.54 -0.76 4.58
N PRO A 24 -23.72 -1.58 3.52
CA PRO A 24 -24.04 -3.00 3.69
C PRO A 24 -23.00 -3.71 4.56
N LYS A 25 -23.43 -4.54 5.52
CA LYS A 25 -22.54 -5.25 6.46
C LYS A 25 -21.37 -5.97 5.78
N ARG A 26 -21.62 -6.60 4.63
CA ARG A 26 -20.61 -7.34 3.84
C ARG A 26 -19.46 -6.47 3.30
N HIS A 27 -19.61 -5.15 3.25
CA HIS A 27 -18.59 -4.23 2.72
C HIS A 27 -17.94 -3.36 3.80
N GLN A 28 -18.47 -3.34 5.03
CA GLN A 28 -18.05 -2.39 6.07
C GLN A 28 -16.54 -2.40 6.33
N VAL A 29 -15.88 -3.56 6.28
CA VAL A 29 -14.43 -3.64 6.47
C VAL A 29 -13.66 -2.98 5.33
N SER A 30 -14.04 -3.24 4.07
CA SER A 30 -13.46 -2.56 2.91
C SER A 30 -13.80 -1.06 2.86
N ASP A 31 -15.02 -0.68 3.29
CA ASP A 31 -15.44 0.71 3.33
C ASP A 31 -14.69 1.47 4.42
N ALA A 32 -14.26 0.82 5.51
CA ALA A 32 -13.43 1.46 6.53
C ALA A 32 -12.08 1.90 5.96
N ALA A 33 -11.41 1.03 5.19
CA ALA A 33 -10.16 1.39 4.52
C ALA A 33 -10.37 2.46 3.44
N ARG A 34 -11.37 2.32 2.56
CA ARG A 34 -11.66 3.33 1.54
C ARG A 34 -11.97 4.71 2.14
N HIS A 35 -12.61 4.72 3.31
CA HIS A 35 -12.89 5.94 4.03
C HIS A 35 -11.62 6.54 4.65
N ALA A 36 -10.75 5.72 5.23
CA ALA A 36 -9.43 6.16 5.71
C ALA A 36 -8.56 6.71 4.56
N ASP A 37 -8.54 6.04 3.41
CA ASP A 37 -7.85 6.48 2.19
C ASP A 37 -8.40 7.84 1.73
N ALA A 38 -9.72 8.01 1.69
CA ALA A 38 -10.34 9.28 1.31
C ALA A 38 -10.01 10.43 2.27
N LEU A 39 -9.93 10.14 3.58
CA LEU A 39 -9.46 11.10 4.56
C LEU A 39 -7.99 11.45 4.34
N PHE A 40 -7.12 10.46 4.09
CA PHE A 40 -5.72 10.70 3.77
C PHE A 40 -5.61 11.62 2.55
N ASP A 41 -6.22 11.25 1.43
CA ASP A 41 -6.15 11.99 0.17
C ASP A 41 -6.67 13.44 0.36
N ALA A 42 -7.79 13.63 1.08
CA ALA A 42 -8.34 14.95 1.36
C ALA A 42 -7.42 15.83 2.22
N ASN A 43 -6.73 15.24 3.21
CA ASN A 43 -5.83 15.98 4.11
C ASN A 43 -4.44 16.23 3.48
N THR A 44 -4.06 15.46 2.46
CA THR A 44 -2.78 15.65 1.75
C THR A 44 -2.91 16.41 0.43
N ALA A 45 -4.12 16.64 -0.07
CA ALA A 45 -4.37 17.24 -1.39
C ALA A 45 -3.71 18.61 -1.60
N SER A 46 -3.49 19.39 -0.54
CA SER A 46 -2.85 20.71 -0.61
C SER A 46 -1.34 20.68 -0.44
N LEU A 47 -0.73 19.52 -0.18
CA LEU A 47 0.71 19.41 -0.02
C LEU A 47 1.39 19.50 -1.39
N ASP A 48 2.45 20.30 -1.49
CA ASP A 48 3.28 20.32 -2.69
C ASP A 48 4.10 19.03 -2.77
N THR A 49 3.82 18.21 -3.79
CA THR A 49 4.55 16.95 -4.06
C THR A 49 5.48 17.05 -5.25
N SER A 50 5.71 18.25 -5.81
CA SER A 50 6.53 18.45 -7.01
C SER A 50 8.01 18.08 -6.81
N HIS A 51 8.47 18.08 -5.55
CA HIS A 51 9.81 17.72 -5.15
C HIS A 51 10.00 16.21 -4.93
N LEU A 52 8.92 15.42 -4.96
CA LEU A 52 9.03 13.96 -4.83
C LEU A 52 9.59 13.38 -6.13
N ALA A 53 10.61 12.54 -5.99
CA ALA A 53 11.15 11.75 -7.08
C ALA A 53 10.24 10.56 -7.44
N CYS A 54 9.34 10.18 -6.53
CA CYS A 54 8.36 9.13 -6.76
C CYS A 54 7.28 9.57 -7.75
N GLY A 55 7.11 8.80 -8.83
CA GLY A 55 6.03 9.00 -9.79
C GLY A 55 5.56 7.68 -10.40
N PRO A 56 4.58 7.73 -11.32
CA PRO A 56 4.23 6.60 -12.16
C PRO A 56 5.49 5.97 -12.77
N GLY A 57 5.57 4.64 -12.74
CA GLY A 57 6.71 3.88 -13.25
C GLY A 57 7.93 3.74 -12.33
N CYS A 58 7.97 4.37 -11.15
CA CYS A 58 9.17 4.36 -10.29
C CYS A 58 9.54 2.96 -9.77
N GLY A 59 8.58 2.22 -9.20
CA GLY A 59 8.73 0.82 -8.79
C GLY A 59 9.82 0.48 -7.76
N SER A 60 10.75 1.38 -7.42
CA SER A 60 11.97 1.08 -6.66
C SER A 60 11.69 0.50 -5.27
N CYS A 61 10.70 1.04 -4.54
CA CYS A 61 10.32 0.53 -3.23
C CYS A 61 9.44 -0.73 -3.27
N CYS A 62 9.02 -1.22 -4.45
CA CYS A 62 8.07 -2.35 -4.54
C CYS A 62 8.67 -3.70 -4.14
N CYS A 63 9.97 -3.75 -3.82
CA CYS A 63 10.65 -4.89 -3.21
C CYS A 63 10.76 -4.77 -1.68
N ALA A 64 10.38 -3.65 -1.08
CA ALA A 64 10.41 -3.49 0.37
C ALA A 64 9.38 -4.36 1.09
N GLN A 65 9.65 -4.63 2.36
CA GLN A 65 8.64 -5.17 3.26
C GLN A 65 7.69 -4.06 3.69
N VAL A 66 6.43 -4.14 3.25
CA VAL A 66 5.37 -3.20 3.63
C VAL A 66 4.17 -4.00 4.15
N GLY A 67 3.62 -3.56 5.28
CA GLY A 67 2.41 -4.11 5.84
C GLY A 67 1.17 -3.60 5.12
N ALA A 68 0.09 -4.37 5.19
CA ALA A 68 -1.26 -3.92 4.88
C ALA A 68 -2.17 -4.33 6.03
N GLU A 69 -2.97 -3.39 6.51
CA GLU A 69 -3.97 -3.66 7.53
C GLU A 69 -5.10 -4.53 6.97
N THR A 70 -5.81 -5.23 7.87
CA THR A 70 -6.90 -6.12 7.45
C THR A 70 -7.94 -5.37 6.61
N ALA A 71 -8.32 -4.14 7.01
CA ALA A 71 -9.27 -3.33 6.25
C ALA A 71 -8.76 -3.02 4.83
N GLU A 72 -7.47 -2.72 4.68
CA GLU A 72 -6.83 -2.44 3.40
C GLU A 72 -6.81 -3.70 2.52
N ALA A 73 -6.49 -4.86 3.09
CA ALA A 73 -6.55 -6.14 2.38
C ALA A 73 -7.97 -6.42 1.83
N PHE A 74 -9.03 -6.17 2.61
CA PHE A 74 -10.41 -6.28 2.13
C PHE A 74 -10.74 -5.24 1.04
N SER A 75 -10.21 -4.01 1.15
CA SER A 75 -10.35 -2.99 0.11
C SER A 75 -9.69 -3.42 -1.21
N ILE A 76 -8.48 -3.99 -1.14
CA ILE A 76 -7.74 -4.54 -2.28
C ILE A 76 -8.50 -5.69 -2.93
N VAL A 77 -8.98 -6.67 -2.14
CA VAL A 77 -9.77 -7.79 -2.66
C VAL A 77 -11.04 -7.29 -3.36
N ARG A 78 -11.73 -6.31 -2.76
CA ARG A 78 -12.91 -5.71 -3.37
C ARG A 78 -12.57 -4.98 -4.68
N HIS A 79 -11.49 -4.21 -4.70
CA HIS A 79 -11.01 -3.53 -5.91
C HIS A 79 -10.64 -4.52 -7.02
N ILE A 80 -9.98 -5.63 -6.69
CA ILE A 80 -9.67 -6.71 -7.64
C ILE A 80 -10.96 -7.26 -8.25
N ARG A 81 -11.97 -7.56 -7.42
CA ARG A 81 -13.28 -8.05 -7.90
C ARG A 81 -14.06 -7.04 -8.73
N GLU A 82 -13.85 -5.74 -8.51
CA GLU A 82 -14.51 -4.67 -9.26
C GLU A 82 -13.80 -4.36 -10.59
N THR A 83 -12.51 -4.66 -10.73
CA THR A 83 -11.69 -4.22 -11.87
C THR A 83 -11.13 -5.35 -12.74
N ARG A 84 -11.24 -6.61 -12.31
CA ARG A 84 -10.71 -7.78 -13.01
C ARG A 84 -11.80 -8.82 -13.21
N ASP A 85 -11.68 -9.60 -14.29
CA ASP A 85 -12.50 -10.79 -14.46
C ASP A 85 -12.06 -11.92 -13.50
N ALA A 86 -12.86 -13.00 -13.44
CA ALA A 86 -12.62 -14.10 -12.52
C ALA A 86 -11.29 -14.83 -12.79
N ALA A 87 -10.88 -14.96 -14.06
CA ALA A 87 -9.65 -15.65 -14.44
C ALA A 87 -8.41 -14.81 -14.05
N GLN A 88 -8.45 -13.51 -14.34
CA GLN A 88 -7.44 -12.55 -13.93
C GLN A 88 -7.30 -12.45 -12.41
N ALA A 89 -8.43 -12.49 -11.69
CA ALA A 89 -8.42 -12.48 -10.23
C ALA A 89 -7.81 -13.76 -9.65
N GLU A 90 -8.11 -14.94 -10.21
CA GLU A 90 -7.52 -16.21 -9.74
C GLU A 90 -6.03 -16.30 -10.07
N ASP A 91 -5.60 -15.88 -11.27
CA ASP A 91 -4.18 -15.78 -11.61
C ASP A 91 -3.41 -14.91 -10.60
N LEU A 92 -3.96 -13.73 -10.29
CA LEU A 92 -3.39 -12.83 -9.32
C LEU A 92 -3.33 -13.45 -7.91
N LEU A 93 -4.37 -14.16 -7.48
CA LEU A 93 -4.37 -14.87 -6.19
C LEU A 93 -3.31 -15.97 -6.14
N ASN A 94 -3.10 -16.71 -7.24
CA ASN A 94 -2.04 -17.70 -7.33
C ASN A 94 -0.65 -17.05 -7.22
N ARG A 95 -0.45 -15.92 -7.90
CA ARG A 95 0.79 -15.12 -7.78
C ARG A 95 1.00 -14.58 -6.37
N VAL A 96 -0.06 -14.13 -5.69
CA VAL A 96 -0.01 -13.72 -4.27
C VAL A 96 0.45 -14.88 -3.39
N ARG A 97 -0.16 -16.06 -3.53
CA ARG A 97 0.20 -17.27 -2.75
C ARG A 97 1.64 -17.69 -2.98
N ALA A 98 2.07 -17.73 -4.25
CA ALA A 98 3.44 -18.07 -4.61
C ALA A 98 4.43 -17.06 -4.00
N ARG A 99 4.20 -15.75 -4.19
CA ARG A 99 5.07 -14.72 -3.61
C ARG A 99 5.10 -14.78 -2.09
N ALA A 100 3.96 -15.00 -1.43
CA ALA A 100 3.89 -15.13 0.03
C ALA A 100 4.72 -16.31 0.53
N GLY A 101 4.72 -17.44 -0.18
CA GLY A 101 5.57 -18.58 0.13
C GLY A 101 7.06 -18.28 -0.06
N GLU A 102 7.43 -17.58 -1.14
CA GLU A 102 8.83 -17.21 -1.41
C GLU A 102 9.43 -16.26 -0.36
N ILE A 103 8.62 -15.36 0.21
CA ILE A 103 9.09 -14.34 1.17
C ILE A 103 8.77 -14.70 2.62
N ALA A 104 8.19 -15.88 2.87
CA ALA A 104 7.81 -16.30 4.21
C ALA A 104 9.03 -16.38 5.12
N GLY A 105 8.96 -15.73 6.29
CA GLY A 105 10.03 -15.75 7.29
C GLY A 105 11.22 -14.83 6.99
N MET A 106 11.20 -14.08 5.88
CA MET A 106 12.20 -13.05 5.62
C MET A 106 12.00 -11.85 6.55
N ASP A 107 13.09 -11.33 7.09
CA ASP A 107 13.11 -10.00 7.72
C ASP A 107 13.14 -8.88 6.65
N PRO A 108 13.00 -7.59 7.04
CA PRO A 108 13.02 -6.48 6.08
C PRO A 108 14.27 -6.40 5.20
N GLY A 109 15.45 -6.71 5.76
CA GLY A 109 16.72 -6.69 5.01
C GLY A 109 16.78 -7.83 4.00
N GLN A 110 16.45 -9.05 4.42
CA GLN A 110 16.35 -10.21 3.54
C GLN A 110 15.31 -9.99 2.43
N ARG A 111 14.19 -9.36 2.77
CA ARG A 111 13.12 -9.03 1.82
C ARG A 111 13.61 -8.05 0.75
N TRP A 112 14.43 -7.07 1.15
CA TRP A 112 15.08 -6.13 0.24
C TRP A 112 16.14 -6.82 -0.63
N GLU A 113 17.04 -7.60 -0.04
CA GLU A 113 18.09 -8.33 -0.77
C GLU A 113 17.53 -9.28 -1.83
N ALA A 114 16.40 -9.91 -1.55
CA ALA A 114 15.75 -10.84 -2.47
C ALA A 114 15.23 -10.17 -3.75
N GLN A 115 15.00 -8.85 -3.73
CA GLN A 115 14.51 -8.04 -4.85
C GLN A 115 13.32 -8.68 -5.59
N LYS A 116 12.43 -9.33 -4.82
CA LYS A 116 11.19 -9.91 -5.33
C LYS A 116 10.13 -8.81 -5.40
N PRO A 117 9.66 -8.36 -6.57
CA PRO A 117 8.69 -7.27 -6.62
C PRO A 117 7.33 -7.69 -6.09
N CYS A 118 6.60 -6.73 -5.52
CA CYS A 118 5.19 -6.84 -5.19
C CYS A 118 4.40 -7.36 -6.40
N VAL A 119 3.45 -8.27 -6.15
CA VAL A 119 2.64 -8.89 -7.22
C VAL A 119 1.79 -7.88 -7.99
N PHE A 120 1.52 -6.72 -7.40
CA PHE A 120 0.78 -5.63 -8.05
C PHE A 120 1.65 -4.72 -8.92
N LEU A 121 2.98 -4.84 -8.87
CA LEU A 121 3.87 -4.09 -9.76
C LEU A 121 3.75 -4.64 -11.19
N HIS A 122 3.42 -3.78 -12.14
CA HIS A 122 3.41 -4.13 -13.55
C HIS A 122 4.85 -4.35 -14.02
N PRO A 123 5.21 -5.53 -14.56
CA PRO A 123 6.61 -5.88 -14.85
C PRO A 123 7.24 -4.95 -15.89
N GLU A 124 6.49 -4.54 -16.92
CA GLU A 124 7.02 -3.67 -17.98
C GLU A 124 6.86 -2.17 -17.68
N LYS A 125 5.70 -1.74 -17.17
CA LYS A 125 5.39 -0.32 -16.94
C LYS A 125 5.96 0.23 -15.63
N GLY A 126 6.27 -0.62 -14.65
CA GLY A 126 6.68 -0.17 -13.31
C GLY A 126 5.57 0.46 -12.47
N ASP A 127 4.32 0.43 -12.94
CA ASP A 127 3.16 0.99 -12.25
C ASP A 127 2.52 0.02 -11.27
N CYS A 128 1.94 0.54 -10.20
CA CYS A 128 1.12 -0.25 -9.28
C CYS A 128 -0.28 -0.48 -9.87
N THR A 129 -0.62 -1.73 -10.16
CA THR A 129 -1.93 -2.11 -10.73
C THR A 129 -3.11 -2.00 -9.75
N ILE A 130 -2.86 -1.58 -8.50
CA ILE A 130 -3.88 -1.28 -7.50
C ILE A 130 -3.69 0.13 -6.91
N TYR A 131 -3.03 1.03 -7.64
CA TYR A 131 -2.65 2.37 -7.14
C TYR A 131 -3.76 3.10 -6.36
N PRO A 132 -5.05 3.11 -6.78
CA PRO A 132 -6.11 3.80 -6.06
C PRO A 132 -6.43 3.25 -4.66
N VAL A 133 -6.08 1.98 -4.39
CA VAL A 133 -6.30 1.29 -3.11
C VAL A 133 -4.99 0.77 -2.52
N ARG A 134 -3.88 1.43 -2.88
CA ARG A 134 -2.56 1.11 -2.34
C ARG A 134 -2.56 1.37 -0.82
N PRO A 135 -2.03 0.44 0.00
CA PRO A 135 -1.98 0.62 1.46
C PRO A 135 -1.30 1.92 1.87
N LEU A 136 -1.73 2.51 2.99
CA LEU A 136 -1.20 3.73 3.57
C LEU A 136 0.31 3.64 3.83
N ALA A 137 0.82 2.48 4.28
CA ALA A 137 2.25 2.26 4.42
C ALA A 137 2.97 2.48 3.08
N CYS A 138 2.46 1.92 1.98
CA CYS A 138 3.00 2.12 0.64
C CYS A 138 2.81 3.55 0.11
N ARG A 139 1.81 4.30 0.58
CA ARG A 139 1.63 5.73 0.25
C ARG A 139 2.60 6.62 1.02
N GLY A 140 2.93 6.23 2.26
CA GLY A 140 3.87 6.93 3.13
C GLY A 140 5.32 6.80 2.67
N TYR A 141 5.69 5.69 2.03
CA TYR A 141 7.01 5.56 1.38
C TYR A 141 7.09 6.46 0.14
N ASN A 142 7.88 7.52 0.27
CA ASN A 142 8.27 8.41 -0.82
C ASN A 142 9.74 8.84 -0.62
N SER A 143 10.32 9.43 -1.65
CA SER A 143 11.69 9.94 -1.64
C SER A 143 11.81 11.15 -2.55
N THR A 144 12.76 12.02 -2.25
CA THR A 144 13.15 13.16 -3.09
C THR A 144 14.35 12.86 -3.99
N ASP A 145 14.93 11.66 -3.91
CA ASP A 145 16.14 11.28 -4.65
C ASP A 145 15.99 9.90 -5.32
N LEU A 146 15.73 9.92 -6.63
CA LEU A 146 15.64 8.70 -7.43
C LEU A 146 16.99 7.97 -7.53
N GLY A 147 18.11 8.70 -7.50
CA GLY A 147 19.45 8.14 -7.55
C GLY A 147 19.72 7.27 -6.32
N ALA A 148 19.44 7.79 -5.12
CA ALA A 148 19.55 7.03 -3.87
C ALA A 148 18.64 5.78 -3.88
N CYS A 149 17.39 5.92 -4.33
CA CYS A 149 16.47 4.79 -4.48
C CYS A 149 17.04 3.70 -5.40
N ARG A 150 17.61 4.10 -6.55
CA ARG A 150 18.23 3.17 -7.51
C ARG A 150 19.46 2.52 -6.95
N THR A 151 20.36 3.29 -6.31
CA THR A 151 21.55 2.74 -5.67
C THR A 151 21.17 1.68 -4.65
N SER A 152 20.24 1.95 -3.73
CA SER A 152 19.77 0.95 -2.76
C SER A 152 19.23 -0.32 -3.41
N THR A 153 18.52 -0.18 -4.53
CA THR A 153 17.94 -1.32 -5.28
C THR A 153 19.01 -2.14 -5.99
N GLU A 154 19.95 -1.47 -6.67
CA GLU A 154 21.01 -2.07 -7.47
C GLU A 154 22.08 -2.73 -6.60
N THR A 155 22.49 -2.07 -5.52
CA THR A 155 23.45 -2.61 -4.55
C THR A 155 22.81 -3.59 -3.58
N ARG A 156 21.47 -3.63 -3.54
CA ARG A 156 20.67 -4.42 -2.60
C ARG A 156 20.96 -4.08 -1.13
N ASP A 157 21.41 -2.87 -0.89
CA ASP A 157 21.71 -2.36 0.45
C ASP A 157 20.43 -1.76 1.08
N HIS A 158 19.82 -2.52 1.99
CA HIS A 158 18.65 -2.08 2.77
C HIS A 158 18.97 -0.90 3.70
N GLY A 159 20.25 -0.73 4.08
CA GLY A 159 20.70 0.36 4.94
C GLY A 159 21.09 1.63 4.19
N HIS A 160 21.02 1.62 2.85
CA HIS A 160 21.36 2.79 2.04
C HIS A 160 20.45 3.97 2.40
N PRO A 161 21.00 5.14 2.76
CA PRO A 161 20.19 6.31 3.09
C PRO A 161 19.37 6.78 1.88
N ILE A 162 18.05 6.82 2.04
CA ILE A 162 17.12 7.36 1.03
C ILE A 162 16.38 8.53 1.68
N PRO A 163 16.56 9.76 1.17
CA PRO A 163 15.86 10.95 1.68
C PRO A 163 14.41 11.01 1.21
#